data_AF-A0A076MLQ6-F1
#
_entry.id   AF-A0A076MLQ6-F1
#
_cell.length_a   1.000
_cell.length_b   1.000
_cell.length_c   1.000
_cell.angle_alpha   90.00
_cell.angle_beta   90.00
_cell.angle_gamma   90.00
#
_symmetry.space_group_name_H-M   'P 1'
#
loop_
_entity.id
_entity.type
_entity.pdbx_description
1 polymer ?
#
loop_
_entity_poly.entity_id
_entity_poly.type
_entity_poly.pdbx_seq_one_letter_code
_entity_poly.pdbx_strand_id
1 'polypeptide(L)'
;MLKSWRHAAVWSHIITSVGWMAEALTLFVLMLIGSGGDPARRASAMSMAHAIDLHLLAPLANASAFTGFLLAAATPWGFFRHWWVFGKFTITLVQFNVAIIVLSPALADAEQAALAGDPSPAPWGLVAGTALMVSAIAFQAWLSVAKPWKRTPSAGTAKPQTGPVWVFAAAVCAPPADAGIGLVLGFAIPLLSVIALVTRLVSRSRGGRRVRAAATV
;
A
#
# COMPACT_ATOMS: atom_id res chain seq x y z
N MET A 1 19.10 5.59 19.59
CA MET A 1 17.62 5.54 19.42
C MET A 1 17.17 5.72 17.97
N LEU A 2 17.54 6.82 17.27
CA LEU A 2 17.12 7.05 15.87
C LEU A 2 17.46 5.90 14.90
N LYS A 3 18.66 5.34 14.98
CA LYS A 3 19.10 4.22 14.12
C LYS A 3 18.20 2.98 14.27
N SER A 4 17.85 2.61 15.49
CA SER A 4 16.99 1.46 15.80
C SER A 4 15.58 1.65 15.25
N TRP A 5 14.96 2.82 15.47
CA TRP A 5 13.63 3.13 14.93
C TRP A 5 13.59 3.15 13.40
N ARG A 6 14.65 3.66 12.76
CA ARG A 6 14.78 3.64 11.30
C ARG A 6 14.82 2.20 10.76
N HIS A 7 15.59 1.32 11.39
CA HIS A 7 15.63 -0.08 10.99
C HIS A 7 14.29 -0.78 11.22
N ALA A 8 13.63 -0.52 12.36
CA ALA A 8 12.31 -1.08 12.64
C ALA A 8 11.26 -0.61 11.62
N ALA A 9 11.26 0.67 11.22
CA ALA A 9 10.36 1.20 10.21
C ALA A 9 10.60 0.56 8.83
N VAL A 10 11.86 0.38 8.43
CA VAL A 10 12.22 -0.31 7.17
C VAL A 10 11.82 -1.78 7.22
N TRP A 11 12.09 -2.47 8.33
CA TRP A 11 11.70 -3.86 8.53
C TRP A 11 10.17 -4.03 8.46
N SER A 12 9.42 -3.17 9.14
CA SER A 12 7.95 -3.17 9.12
C SER A 12 7.41 -2.93 7.71
N HIS A 13 8.00 -1.98 6.97
CA HIS A 13 7.65 -1.72 5.58
C HIS A 13 7.90 -2.94 4.68
N ILE A 14 9.03 -3.65 4.87
CA ILE A 14 9.34 -4.85 4.11
C ILE A 14 8.32 -5.95 4.38
N ILE A 15 8.06 -6.27 5.66
CA ILE A 15 7.11 -7.32 6.04
C ILE A 15 5.71 -7.03 5.48
N THR A 16 5.22 -5.82 5.66
CA THR A 16 3.88 -5.43 5.20
C THR A 16 3.77 -5.44 3.67
N SER A 17 4.83 -5.04 2.96
CA SER A 17 4.85 -5.09 1.49
C SER A 17 4.92 -6.52 0.94
N VAL A 18 5.72 -7.39 1.56
CA VAL A 18 5.81 -8.81 1.17
C VAL A 18 4.52 -9.53 1.51
N GLY A 19 3.93 -9.25 2.68
CA GLY A 19 2.61 -9.78 3.06
C GLY A 19 1.53 -9.37 2.07
N TRP A 20 1.48 -8.08 1.69
CA TRP A 20 0.51 -7.62 0.69
C TRP A 20 0.67 -8.34 -0.67
N MET A 21 1.91 -8.57 -1.12
CA MET A 21 2.17 -9.37 -2.32
C MET A 21 1.69 -10.81 -2.17
N ALA A 22 1.95 -11.44 -1.03
CA ALA A 22 1.52 -12.82 -0.77
C ALA A 22 -0.01 -12.93 -0.80
N GLU A 23 -0.73 -12.01 -0.16
CA GLU A 23 -2.20 -12.01 -0.20
C GLU A 23 -2.75 -11.73 -1.61
N ALA A 24 -2.10 -10.88 -2.40
CA ALA A 24 -2.45 -10.67 -3.80
C ALA A 24 -2.37 -11.97 -4.62
N LEU A 25 -1.32 -12.77 -4.40
CA LEU A 25 -1.17 -14.09 -5.02
C LEU A 25 -2.22 -15.08 -4.52
N THR A 26 -2.52 -15.08 -3.22
CA THR A 26 -3.57 -15.92 -2.64
C THR A 26 -4.93 -15.62 -3.27
N LEU A 27 -5.30 -14.35 -3.38
CA LEU A 27 -6.53 -13.95 -4.06
C LEU A 27 -6.55 -14.40 -5.52
N PHE A 28 -5.45 -14.22 -6.26
CA PHE A 28 -5.35 -14.67 -7.65
C PHE A 28 -5.62 -16.18 -7.77
N VAL A 29 -5.03 -17.00 -6.89
CA VAL A 29 -5.26 -18.44 -6.86
C VAL A 29 -6.72 -18.77 -6.52
N LEU A 30 -7.33 -18.07 -5.56
CA LEU A 30 -8.75 -18.26 -5.22
C LEU A 30 -9.68 -17.90 -6.39
N MET A 31 -9.36 -16.85 -7.16
CA MET A 31 -10.11 -16.49 -8.36
C MET A 31 -10.03 -17.58 -9.43
N LEU A 32 -8.85 -18.18 -9.60
CA LEU A 32 -8.68 -19.34 -10.50
C LEU A 32 -9.49 -20.55 -10.02
N ILE A 33 -9.45 -20.87 -8.73
CA ILE A 33 -10.21 -21.98 -8.15
C ILE A 33 -11.72 -21.77 -8.37
N GLY A 34 -12.22 -20.56 -8.11
CA GLY A 34 -13.63 -20.21 -8.30
C GLY A 34 -14.07 -20.17 -9.77
N SER A 35 -13.13 -20.16 -10.72
CA SER A 35 -13.42 -20.20 -12.17
C SER A 35 -13.70 -21.61 -12.71
N GLY A 36 -13.47 -22.66 -11.91
CA GLY A 36 -13.49 -24.06 -12.35
C GLY A 36 -14.87 -24.71 -12.57
N GLY A 37 -15.96 -23.93 -12.63
CA GLY A 37 -17.30 -24.41 -13.01
C GLY A 37 -18.12 -25.16 -11.96
N ASP A 38 -17.53 -25.54 -10.82
CA ASP A 38 -18.23 -26.13 -9.67
C ASP A 38 -18.81 -25.02 -8.76
N PRO A 39 -20.15 -24.91 -8.61
CA PRO A 39 -20.79 -23.86 -7.80
C PRO A 39 -20.37 -23.88 -6.32
N ALA A 40 -20.24 -25.06 -5.71
CA ALA A 40 -19.87 -25.18 -4.30
C ALA A 40 -18.43 -24.74 -4.05
N ARG A 41 -17.54 -25.09 -4.99
CA ARG A 41 -16.14 -24.64 -4.99
C ARG A 41 -16.03 -23.14 -5.21
N ARG A 42 -16.84 -22.57 -6.10
CA ARG A 42 -16.90 -21.12 -6.35
C ARG A 42 -17.34 -20.37 -5.09
N ALA A 43 -18.42 -20.80 -4.44
CA ALA A 43 -18.89 -20.19 -3.20
C ALA A 43 -17.79 -20.18 -2.13
N SER A 44 -17.15 -21.34 -1.91
CA SER A 44 -16.05 -21.45 -0.94
C SER A 44 -14.88 -20.53 -1.28
N ALA A 45 -14.46 -20.49 -2.55
CA ALA A 45 -13.34 -19.66 -2.98
C ALA A 45 -13.62 -18.16 -2.85
N MET A 46 -14.83 -17.70 -3.20
CA MET A 46 -15.21 -16.29 -3.09
C MET A 46 -15.34 -15.84 -1.64
N SER A 47 -15.94 -16.65 -0.76
CA SER A 47 -16.01 -16.33 0.67
C SER A 47 -14.64 -16.26 1.33
N MET A 48 -13.74 -17.19 1.01
CA MET A 48 -12.35 -17.14 1.51
C MET A 48 -11.62 -15.91 0.98
N ALA A 49 -11.82 -15.56 -0.30
CA ALA A 49 -11.20 -14.40 -0.92
C ALA A 49 -11.69 -13.09 -0.27
N HIS A 50 -12.99 -12.95 -0.04
CA HIS A 50 -13.56 -11.79 0.62
C HIS A 50 -13.05 -11.64 2.06
N ALA A 51 -13.00 -12.73 2.82
CA ALA A 51 -12.46 -12.72 4.18
C ALA A 51 -10.97 -12.31 4.21
N ILE A 52 -10.14 -12.86 3.31
CA ILE A 52 -8.72 -12.50 3.21
C ILE A 52 -8.55 -11.03 2.81
N ASP A 53 -9.34 -10.54 1.86
CA ASP A 53 -9.30 -9.15 1.41
C ASP A 53 -9.52 -8.19 2.58
N LEU A 54 -10.57 -8.44 3.36
CA LEU A 54 -10.94 -7.61 4.50
C LEU A 54 -9.95 -7.71 5.67
N HIS A 55 -9.55 -8.92 6.04
CA HIS A 55 -8.84 -9.15 7.31
C HIS A 55 -7.33 -9.10 7.21
N LEU A 56 -6.75 -9.35 6.02
CA LEU A 56 -5.29 -9.40 5.85
C LEU A 56 -4.82 -8.45 4.75
N LEU A 57 -5.40 -8.55 3.55
CA LEU A 57 -4.92 -7.80 2.40
C LEU A 57 -5.05 -6.29 2.63
N ALA A 58 -6.24 -5.80 2.98
CA ALA A 58 -6.49 -4.38 3.18
C ALA A 58 -5.63 -3.78 4.33
N PRO A 59 -5.50 -4.40 5.52
CA PRO A 59 -4.58 -3.93 6.55
C PRO A 59 -3.10 -3.90 6.11
N LEU A 60 -2.63 -4.93 5.41
CA LEU A 60 -1.23 -5.00 4.93
C LEU A 60 -0.95 -3.98 3.83
N ALA A 61 -1.90 -3.78 2.90
CA ALA A 61 -1.85 -2.76 1.86
C ALA A 61 -1.76 -1.36 2.46
N ASN A 62 -2.63 -1.07 3.44
CA ASN A 62 -2.58 0.17 4.22
C ASN A 62 -1.21 0.35 4.88
N ALA A 63 -0.76 -0.64 5.64
CA ALA A 63 0.50 -0.55 6.36
C ALA A 63 1.70 -0.35 5.43
N SER A 64 1.76 -1.08 4.31
CA SER A 64 2.81 -0.94 3.29
C SER A 64 2.81 0.46 2.67
N ALA A 65 1.63 0.97 2.28
CA ALA A 65 1.50 2.29 1.67
C ALA A 65 1.97 3.41 2.63
N PHE A 66 1.44 3.44 3.85
CA PHE A 66 1.74 4.51 4.80
C PHE A 66 3.16 4.45 5.35
N THR A 67 3.69 3.25 5.63
CA THR A 67 5.11 3.10 6.00
C THR A 67 6.02 3.58 4.86
N GLY A 68 5.68 3.24 3.61
CA GLY A 68 6.40 3.72 2.43
C GLY A 68 6.37 5.23 2.28
N PHE A 69 5.20 5.85 2.49
CA PHE A 69 5.04 7.31 2.43
C PHE A 69 5.82 8.02 3.54
N LEU A 70 5.73 7.54 4.78
CA LEU A 70 6.48 8.12 5.90
C LEU A 70 7.99 7.96 5.70
N LEU A 71 8.46 6.80 5.21
CA LEU A 71 9.87 6.59 4.88
C LEU A 71 10.35 7.50 3.74
N ALA A 72 9.57 7.68 2.68
CA ALA A 72 9.91 8.62 1.60
C ALA A 72 9.95 10.07 2.09
N ALA A 73 9.05 10.45 3.01
CA ALA A 73 9.00 11.79 3.61
C ALA A 73 10.15 12.05 4.63
N ALA A 74 10.59 11.01 5.32
CA ALA A 74 11.60 11.06 6.38
C ALA A 74 13.03 10.82 5.89
N THR A 75 13.21 10.13 4.77
CA THR A 75 14.54 9.80 4.26
C THR A 75 15.00 10.77 3.18
N PRO A 76 16.31 10.81 2.87
CA PRO A 76 16.84 11.69 1.85
C PRO A 76 16.39 11.34 0.43
N TRP A 77 15.75 10.18 0.26
CA TRP A 77 15.24 9.72 -1.02
C TRP A 77 14.15 10.65 -1.54
N GLY A 78 13.18 11.07 -0.72
CA GLY A 78 12.10 11.97 -1.14
C GLY A 78 11.19 11.38 -2.25
N PHE A 79 9.93 11.78 -2.28
CA PHE A 79 8.97 11.26 -3.28
C PHE A 79 9.35 11.59 -4.73
N PHE A 80 9.82 12.82 -4.95
CA PHE A 80 10.04 13.37 -6.30
C PHE A 80 11.51 13.60 -6.62
N ARG A 81 12.45 12.94 -5.94
CA ARG A 81 13.89 13.10 -6.24
C ARG A 81 14.38 12.07 -7.24
N HIS A 82 13.71 10.93 -7.28
CA HIS A 82 14.07 9.77 -8.08
C HIS A 82 12.83 9.28 -8.82
N TRP A 83 12.90 9.21 -10.14
CA TRP A 83 11.77 8.75 -10.97
C TRP A 83 11.30 7.34 -10.60
N TRP A 84 12.22 6.45 -10.20
CA TRP A 84 11.85 5.12 -9.74
C TRP A 84 11.05 5.14 -8.42
N VAL A 85 11.30 6.09 -7.52
CA VAL A 85 10.51 6.24 -6.28
C VAL A 85 9.11 6.76 -6.62
N PHE A 86 9.03 7.74 -7.51
CA PHE A 86 7.77 8.29 -7.98
C PHE A 86 6.92 7.23 -8.70
N GLY A 87 7.52 6.42 -9.59
CA GLY A 87 6.82 5.33 -10.26
C GLY A 87 6.19 4.34 -9.27
N LYS A 88 6.92 3.92 -8.24
CA LYS A 88 6.37 3.06 -7.19
C LYS A 88 5.24 3.73 -6.41
N PHE A 89 5.42 5.00 -6.06
CA PHE A 89 4.40 5.76 -5.35
C PHE A 89 3.10 5.82 -6.15
N THR A 90 3.19 6.11 -7.46
CA THR A 90 2.04 6.14 -8.36
C THR A 90 1.39 4.76 -8.47
N ILE A 91 2.17 3.69 -8.62
CA ILE A 91 1.64 2.31 -8.66
C ILE A 91 0.91 1.98 -7.37
N THR A 92 1.53 2.21 -6.20
CA THR A 92 0.91 1.96 -4.89
C THR A 92 -0.40 2.74 -4.74
N LEU A 93 -0.42 4.02 -5.10
CA LEU A 93 -1.60 4.86 -4.97
C LEU A 93 -2.74 4.37 -5.89
N VAL A 94 -2.43 4.06 -7.14
CA VAL A 94 -3.43 3.54 -8.09
C VAL A 94 -3.96 2.19 -7.61
N GLN A 95 -3.10 1.26 -7.25
CA GLN A 95 -3.52 -0.06 -6.77
C GLN A 95 -4.37 0.02 -5.51
N PHE A 96 -3.97 0.86 -4.57
CA PHE A 96 -4.70 1.04 -3.32
C PHE A 96 -6.13 1.58 -3.56
N ASN A 97 -6.28 2.57 -4.44
CA ASN A 97 -7.61 3.10 -4.78
C ASN A 97 -8.44 2.10 -5.59
N VAL A 98 -7.83 1.40 -6.56
CA VAL A 98 -8.49 0.36 -7.35
C VAL A 98 -8.95 -0.80 -6.46
N ALA A 99 -8.13 -1.19 -5.49
CA ALA A 99 -8.51 -2.24 -4.54
C ALA A 99 -9.79 -1.87 -3.78
N ILE A 100 -9.83 -0.67 -3.18
CA ILE A 100 -10.97 -0.22 -2.37
C ILE A 100 -12.22 0.03 -3.20
N ILE A 101 -12.09 0.69 -4.35
CA ILE A 101 -13.24 1.18 -5.13
C ILE A 101 -13.79 0.10 -6.07
N VAL A 102 -12.94 -0.82 -6.53
CA VAL A 102 -13.29 -1.78 -7.58
C VAL A 102 -13.17 -3.22 -7.08
N LEU A 103 -12.02 -3.61 -6.54
CA LEU A 103 -11.78 -5.02 -6.19
C LEU A 103 -12.64 -5.50 -5.02
N SER A 104 -12.66 -4.77 -3.90
CA SER A 104 -13.39 -5.18 -2.70
C SER A 104 -14.91 -5.26 -2.93
N PRO A 105 -15.57 -4.29 -3.60
CA PRO A 105 -16.98 -4.43 -3.96
C PRO A 105 -17.23 -5.59 -4.93
N ALA A 106 -16.39 -5.76 -5.95
CA ALA A 106 -16.55 -6.85 -6.90
C ALA A 106 -16.36 -8.24 -6.28
N LEU A 107 -15.50 -8.37 -5.26
CA LEU A 107 -15.36 -9.60 -4.47
C LEU A 107 -16.62 -9.88 -3.63
N ALA A 108 -17.20 -8.86 -2.99
CA ALA A 108 -18.42 -9.00 -2.23
C ALA A 108 -19.61 -9.40 -3.13
N ASP A 109 -19.75 -8.76 -4.29
CA ASP A 109 -20.79 -9.10 -5.26
C ASP A 109 -20.61 -10.53 -5.79
N ALA A 110 -19.36 -10.93 -6.08
CA ALA A 110 -19.05 -12.28 -6.55
C ALA A 110 -19.31 -13.35 -5.49
N GLU A 111 -19.05 -13.06 -4.21
CA GLU A 111 -19.41 -13.92 -3.08
C GLU A 111 -20.94 -14.08 -2.99
N GLN A 112 -21.67 -12.98 -2.98
CA GLN A 112 -23.14 -13.01 -2.88
C GLN A 112 -23.77 -13.81 -4.03
N ALA A 113 -23.32 -13.58 -5.26
CA ALA A 113 -23.79 -14.33 -6.42
C ALA A 113 -23.46 -15.83 -6.32
N ALA A 114 -22.26 -16.17 -5.83
CA ALA A 114 -21.87 -17.57 -5.66
C ALA A 114 -22.69 -18.27 -4.58
N LEU A 115 -22.99 -17.60 -3.46
CA LEU A 115 -23.85 -18.12 -2.39
C LEU A 115 -25.31 -18.27 -2.82
N ALA A 116 -25.79 -17.40 -3.73
CA ALA A 116 -27.12 -17.51 -4.33
C ALA A 116 -27.23 -18.63 -5.39
N GLY A 117 -26.12 -19.29 -5.73
CA GLY A 117 -26.11 -20.35 -6.75
C GLY A 117 -26.24 -19.82 -8.18
N ASP A 118 -25.84 -18.57 -8.43
CA ASP A 118 -25.91 -17.96 -9.76
C ASP A 118 -25.04 -18.74 -10.77
N PRO A 119 -25.60 -19.26 -11.88
CA PRO A 119 -24.86 -19.96 -12.93
C PRO A 119 -23.99 -19.03 -13.79
N SER A 120 -24.01 -17.72 -13.53
CA SER A 120 -23.21 -16.71 -14.22
C SER A 120 -21.75 -17.16 -14.39
N PRO A 121 -21.12 -16.88 -15.54
CA PRO A 121 -19.78 -17.37 -15.86
C PRO A 121 -18.73 -17.00 -14.80
N ALA A 122 -17.63 -17.75 -14.82
CA ALA A 122 -16.46 -17.53 -13.98
C ALA A 122 -16.04 -16.05 -13.97
N PRO A 123 -15.61 -15.51 -12.81
CA PRO A 123 -15.31 -14.08 -12.69
C PRO A 123 -13.93 -13.75 -13.29
N TRP A 124 -13.78 -13.94 -14.60
CA TRP A 124 -12.52 -13.69 -15.31
C TRP A 124 -12.02 -12.25 -15.18
N GLY A 125 -12.93 -11.30 -14.97
CA GLY A 125 -12.57 -9.92 -14.61
C GLY A 125 -11.78 -9.84 -13.30
N LEU A 126 -12.18 -10.61 -12.28
CA LEU A 126 -11.46 -10.69 -11.00
C LEU A 126 -10.13 -11.44 -11.15
N VAL A 127 -10.07 -12.49 -11.96
CA VAL A 127 -8.81 -13.18 -12.29
C VAL A 127 -7.83 -12.21 -12.95
N ALA A 128 -8.27 -11.47 -13.97
CA ALA A 128 -7.43 -10.49 -14.66
C ALA A 128 -7.02 -9.34 -13.72
N GLY A 129 -7.94 -8.85 -12.89
CA GLY A 129 -7.68 -7.79 -11.91
C GLY A 129 -6.63 -8.18 -10.88
N THR A 130 -6.76 -9.38 -10.29
CA THR A 130 -5.79 -9.91 -9.32
C THR A 130 -4.44 -10.23 -9.97
N ALA A 131 -4.41 -10.76 -11.20
CA ALA A 131 -3.17 -10.97 -11.96
C ALA A 131 -2.43 -9.66 -12.26
N LEU A 132 -3.17 -8.61 -12.64
CA LEU A 132 -2.63 -7.27 -12.86
C LEU A 132 -2.10 -6.67 -11.55
N MET A 133 -2.80 -6.87 -10.43
CA MET A 133 -2.34 -6.45 -9.12
C MET A 133 -1.00 -7.10 -8.74
N VAL A 134 -0.90 -8.42 -8.86
CA VAL A 134 0.33 -9.18 -8.60
C VAL A 134 1.47 -8.67 -9.49
N SER A 135 1.21 -8.51 -10.79
CA SER A 135 2.21 -8.07 -11.77
C SER A 135 2.73 -6.66 -11.46
N ALA A 136 1.86 -5.74 -11.06
CA ALA A 136 2.26 -4.38 -10.70
C ALA A 136 3.04 -4.32 -9.37
N ILE A 137 2.70 -5.14 -8.36
CA ILE A 137 3.52 -5.24 -7.12
C ILE A 137 4.88 -5.87 -7.44
N ALA A 138 4.94 -6.86 -8.35
CA ALA A 138 6.19 -7.51 -8.75
C ALA A 138 7.10 -6.53 -9.50
N PHE A 139 6.51 -5.74 -10.40
CA PHE A 139 7.21 -4.66 -11.06
C PHE A 139 7.71 -3.60 -10.05
N GLN A 140 6.90 -3.26 -9.04
CA GLN A 140 7.31 -2.37 -7.95
C GLN A 140 8.51 -2.92 -7.17
N ALA A 141 8.54 -4.22 -6.89
CA ALA A 141 9.66 -4.90 -6.26
C ALA A 141 10.90 -4.83 -7.15
N TRP A 142 10.78 -5.13 -8.45
CA TRP A 142 11.87 -5.01 -9.43
C TRP A 142 12.45 -3.58 -9.49
N LEU A 143 11.59 -2.55 -9.48
CA LEU A 143 12.02 -1.14 -9.41
C LEU A 143 12.85 -0.84 -8.16
N SER A 144 12.66 -1.57 -7.06
CA SER A 144 13.48 -1.45 -5.84
C SER A 144 14.92 -1.89 -6.03
N VAL A 145 15.12 -2.89 -6.88
CA VAL A 145 16.42 -3.51 -7.10
C VAL A 145 17.13 -2.82 -8.27
N ALA A 146 16.46 -2.76 -9.43
CA ALA A 146 17.06 -2.28 -10.67
C ALA A 146 17.32 -0.75 -10.68
N LYS A 147 16.48 0.04 -9.98
CA LYS A 147 16.55 1.52 -9.91
C LYS A 147 16.89 2.17 -11.26
N PRO A 148 16.16 1.86 -12.34
CA PRO A 148 16.63 2.10 -13.71
C PRO A 148 16.70 3.59 -14.11
N TRP A 149 16.00 4.48 -13.40
CA TRP A 149 15.93 5.89 -13.77
C TRP A 149 16.80 6.83 -12.92
N LYS A 150 17.33 7.86 -13.59
CA LYS A 150 18.12 8.94 -13.02
C LYS A 150 17.30 9.82 -12.06
N ARG A 151 17.98 10.75 -11.39
CA ARG A 151 17.35 11.76 -10.53
C ARG A 151 16.44 12.68 -11.35
N THR A 152 15.36 13.14 -10.72
CA THR A 152 14.47 14.16 -11.30
C THR A 152 15.18 15.50 -11.45
N PRO A 153 14.86 16.34 -12.45
CA PRO A 153 15.48 17.65 -12.64
C PRO A 153 15.34 18.60 -11.44
N SER A 154 14.26 18.46 -10.66
CA SER A 154 13.98 19.25 -9.44
C SER A 154 14.85 18.86 -8.22
N ALA A 155 15.66 17.79 -8.33
CA ALA A 155 16.48 17.31 -7.23
C ALA A 155 17.69 18.24 -6.98
N GLY A 156 17.51 19.26 -6.13
CA GLY A 156 18.61 20.16 -5.72
C GLY A 156 19.85 19.41 -5.20
N THR A 157 21.02 20.04 -5.31
CA THR A 157 22.34 19.46 -4.96
C THR A 157 22.54 19.23 -3.47
N ALA A 158 21.80 19.95 -2.62
CA ALA A 158 21.87 19.82 -1.17
C ALA A 158 21.47 18.41 -0.68
N LYS A 159 22.26 17.84 0.24
CA LYS A 159 22.04 16.52 0.85
C LYS A 159 20.82 16.62 1.79
N PRO A 160 19.68 15.96 1.48
CA PRO A 160 18.49 16.14 2.31
C PRO A 160 18.70 15.54 3.70
N GLN A 161 18.28 16.25 4.73
CA GLN A 161 18.40 15.80 6.12
C GLN A 161 17.39 14.69 6.42
N THR A 162 17.81 13.69 7.20
CA THR A 162 16.91 12.66 7.75
C THR A 162 15.93 13.29 8.73
N GLY A 163 14.67 12.88 8.65
CA GLY A 163 13.60 13.33 9.54
C GLY A 163 13.79 12.91 10.99
N PRO A 164 13.01 13.50 11.91
CA PRO A 164 13.07 13.21 13.35
C PRO A 164 12.58 11.80 13.70
N VAL A 165 12.96 11.31 14.88
CA VAL A 165 12.67 9.94 15.37
C VAL A 165 11.19 9.59 15.34
N TRP A 166 10.31 10.54 15.68
CA TRP A 166 8.87 10.29 15.77
C TRP A 166 8.26 9.82 14.44
N VAL A 167 8.81 10.23 13.29
CA VAL A 167 8.29 9.80 11.98
C VAL A 167 8.53 8.30 11.77
N PHE A 168 9.67 7.80 12.25
CA PHE A 168 10.00 6.38 12.20
C PHE A 168 9.21 5.59 13.23
N ALA A 169 8.98 6.15 14.43
CA ALA A 169 8.11 5.54 15.42
C ALA A 169 6.66 5.47 14.90
N ALA A 170 6.14 6.53 14.28
CA ALA A 170 4.81 6.54 13.67
C ALA A 170 4.70 5.51 12.55
N ALA A 171 5.74 5.33 11.71
CA ALA A 171 5.74 4.29 10.68
C ALA A 171 5.64 2.87 11.26
N VAL A 172 6.15 2.63 12.47
CA VAL A 172 6.06 1.31 13.12
C VAL A 172 4.75 1.15 13.89
N CYS A 173 4.31 2.19 14.61
CA CYS A 173 3.22 2.08 15.58
C CYS A 173 1.84 2.43 15.00
N ALA A 174 1.75 3.33 14.01
CA ALA A 174 0.46 3.77 13.48
C ALA A 174 -0.28 2.67 12.70
N PRO A 175 0.37 1.87 11.83
CA PRO A 175 -0.36 0.85 11.07
C PRO A 175 -0.95 -0.28 11.93
N PRO A 176 -0.24 -0.86 12.93
CA PRO A 176 -0.84 -1.82 13.85
C PRO A 176 -1.97 -1.21 14.69
N ALA A 177 -1.86 0.07 15.07
CA ALA A 177 -2.91 0.77 15.80
C ALA A 177 -4.16 0.97 14.93
N ASP A 178 -4.00 1.43 13.68
CA ASP A 178 -5.10 1.58 12.71
C ASP A 178 -5.75 0.20 12.41
N ALA A 179 -4.96 -0.87 12.31
CA ALA A 179 -5.48 -2.23 12.13
C ALA A 179 -6.25 -2.73 13.37
N GLY A 180 -5.74 -2.49 14.58
CA GLY A 180 -6.43 -2.84 15.82
C GLY A 180 -7.74 -2.07 16.00
N ILE A 181 -7.73 -0.76 15.68
CA ILE A 181 -8.94 0.08 15.68
C ILE A 181 -9.93 -0.43 14.63
N GLY A 182 -9.47 -0.77 13.43
CA GLY A 182 -10.31 -1.30 12.36
C GLY A 182 -10.96 -2.64 12.70
N LEU A 183 -10.24 -3.52 13.43
CA LEU A 183 -10.80 -4.77 13.95
C LEU A 183 -11.90 -4.55 15.00
N VAL A 184 -11.78 -3.52 15.84
CA VAL A 184 -12.77 -3.19 16.87
C VAL A 184 -13.99 -2.48 16.29
N LEU A 185 -13.79 -1.60 15.31
CA LEU A 185 -14.87 -0.78 14.74
C LEU A 185 -15.56 -1.42 13.52
N GLY A 186 -14.99 -2.48 12.95
CA GLY A 186 -15.53 -3.18 11.78
C GLY A 186 -15.28 -2.47 10.44
N PHE A 187 -14.51 -1.39 10.43
CA PHE A 187 -14.11 -0.67 9.22
C PHE A 187 -12.67 -0.18 9.34
N ALA A 188 -11.84 -0.44 8.33
CA ALA A 188 -10.44 -0.02 8.33
C ALA A 188 -10.34 1.49 8.01
N ILE A 189 -10.17 2.35 9.01
CA ILE A 189 -9.80 3.76 8.81
C ILE A 189 -8.30 3.92 9.07
N PRO A 190 -7.47 4.25 8.06
CA PRO A 190 -6.07 4.57 8.28
C PRO A 190 -5.89 5.99 8.85
N LEU A 191 -6.66 6.35 9.88
CA LEU A 191 -6.79 7.73 10.38
C LEU A 191 -5.45 8.24 10.92
N LEU A 192 -4.78 7.46 11.76
CA LEU A 192 -3.52 7.86 12.38
C LEU A 192 -2.40 7.96 11.33
N SER A 193 -2.38 7.01 10.39
CA SER A 193 -1.41 7.00 9.31
C SER A 193 -1.58 8.19 8.35
N VAL A 194 -2.82 8.58 8.03
CA VAL A 194 -3.13 9.79 7.23
C VAL A 194 -2.71 11.06 8.00
N ILE A 195 -3.07 11.18 9.28
CA ILE A 195 -2.71 12.35 10.10
C ILE A 195 -1.19 12.52 10.17
N ALA A 196 -0.45 11.44 10.41
CA ALA A 196 1.01 11.47 10.47
C ALA A 196 1.63 11.91 9.13
N LEU A 197 1.10 11.40 8.01
CA LEU A 197 1.55 11.76 6.67
C LEU A 197 1.30 13.24 6.35
N VAL A 198 0.06 13.71 6.55
CA VAL A 198 -0.33 15.11 6.29
C VAL A 198 0.51 16.07 7.13
N THR A 199 0.66 15.78 8.43
CA THR A 199 1.49 16.58 9.34
C THR A 199 2.93 16.67 8.84
N ARG A 200 3.49 15.57 8.32
CA ARG A 200 4.86 15.57 7.81
C ARG A 200 4.99 16.34 6.49
N LEU A 201 4.06 16.19 5.57
CA LEU A 201 4.08 16.91 4.28
C LEU A 201 3.93 18.42 4.49
N VAL A 202 3.04 18.84 5.39
CA VAL A 202 2.82 20.26 5.71
C VAL A 202 4.01 20.86 6.45
N SER A 203 4.60 20.18 7.44
CA SER A 203 5.78 20.68 8.14
C SER A 203 6.99 20.85 7.22
N ARG A 204 7.18 19.92 6.27
CA ARG A 204 8.27 19.98 5.29
C ARG A 204 8.09 21.14 4.29
N SER A 205 6.87 21.39 3.82
CA SER A 205 6.61 22.49 2.88
C SER A 205 6.79 23.87 3.53
N ARG A 206 6.36 24.03 4.79
CA ARG A 206 6.55 25.25 5.58
C ARG A 206 8.03 25.57 5.85
N GLY A 207 8.84 24.55 6.17
CA GLY A 207 10.29 24.72 6.33
C GLY A 207 10.99 25.20 5.06
N GLY A 208 10.63 24.64 3.90
CA GLY A 208 11.21 25.04 2.61
C GLY A 208 10.87 26.48 2.20
N ARG A 209 9.65 26.96 2.49
CA ARG A 209 9.26 28.36 2.24
C ARG A 209 10.03 29.34 3.12
N ARG A 210 10.22 29.03 4.41
CA ARG A 210 10.98 29.89 5.34
C ARG A 210 12.43 30.08 4.92
N VAL A 211 13.10 29.00 4.48
CA VAL A 211 14.50 29.08 4.01
C VAL A 211 14.63 29.92 2.74
N ARG A 212 13.68 29.79 1.79
CA ARG A 212 13.67 30.63 0.58
C ARG A 212 13.44 32.10 0.89
N ALA A 213 12.51 32.42 1.80
CA ALA A 213 12.24 33.80 2.21
C ALA A 213 13.42 34.46 2.93
N ALA A 214 14.19 33.69 3.72
CA ALA A 214 15.39 34.18 4.39
C ALA A 214 16.61 34.35 3.46
N ALA A 215 16.58 33.77 2.25
CA ALA A 215 17.64 33.90 1.25
C ALA A 215 17.40 35.06 0.26
N THR A 216 16.25 35.74 0.37
CA THR A 216 15.85 36.88 -0.47
C THR A 216 15.91 38.22 0.27
N VAL A 217 16.46 38.25 1.48
CA VAL A 217 16.72 39.44 2.32
C VAL A 217 18.23 39.58 2.45
#